data_AF-A0A662SPS4-F1
#
_entry.id   AF-A0A662SPS4-F1
#
_cell.length_a   1.000
_cell.length_b   1.000
_cell.length_c   1.000
_cell.angle_alpha   90.00
_cell.angle_beta   90.00
_cell.angle_gamma   90.00
#
_symmetry.space_group_name_H-M   'P 1'
#
loop_
_entity.id
_entity.type
_entity.pdbx_description
1 polymer ?
#
loop_
_entity_poly.entity_id
_entity_poly.type
_entity_poly.pdbx_seq_one_letter_code
_entity_poly.pdbx_strand_id
1 'polypeptide(L)'
;MTRKVEKEVEDKIMEVEEAVKKFISNGCHIGLGGFTVQRHPMELIREIIRQRRRNLVLYGCSQGIDADILIGAGCVKRIEMAYVGDEPFVSPSPNFRRAVEERSIEWEDYSNFGATLRFVAGALGVPFMPTKSMLGSDMITKWGISSRSRKRRKDPRLAKKKLAVIDCPFTGEKVALVPACKPEVAIIHAQMCGGKGTVRILGQTFADEFKPELLKRS
;
A
#
# COMPACT_ATOMS: atom_id res chain seq x y z
N MET A 1 -35.20 9.56 -30.04
CA MET A 1 -34.33 9.69 -28.85
C MET A 1 -34.29 8.36 -28.13
N THR A 2 -33.29 7.54 -28.41
CA THR A 2 -33.06 6.27 -27.71
C THR A 2 -32.43 6.56 -26.35
N ARG A 3 -33.19 6.35 -25.27
CA ARG A 3 -32.64 6.33 -23.90
C ARG A 3 -31.51 5.31 -23.88
N LYS A 4 -30.26 5.75 -23.72
CA LYS A 4 -29.18 4.86 -23.27
C LYS A 4 -29.60 4.35 -21.90
N VAL A 5 -30.06 3.10 -21.84
CA VAL A 5 -30.20 2.38 -20.58
C VAL A 5 -28.81 2.30 -19.98
N GLU A 6 -28.58 3.00 -18.87
CA GLU A 6 -27.34 2.85 -18.11
C GLU A 6 -27.18 1.36 -17.79
N LYS A 7 -26.02 0.81 -18.14
CA LYS A 7 -25.71 -0.61 -17.91
C LYS A 7 -25.93 -0.90 -16.42
N GLU A 8 -26.82 -1.84 -16.11
CA GLU A 8 -27.14 -2.20 -14.73
C GLU A 8 -25.84 -2.59 -14.02
N VAL A 9 -25.52 -1.91 -12.91
CA VAL A 9 -24.28 -2.17 -12.18
C VAL A 9 -24.37 -3.56 -11.58
N GLU A 10 -23.53 -4.47 -12.08
CA GLU A 10 -23.44 -5.87 -11.67
C GLU A 10 -23.16 -6.01 -10.16
N ASP A 11 -23.73 -7.06 -9.56
CA ASP A 11 -23.43 -7.43 -8.17
C ASP A 11 -21.95 -7.86 -8.06
N LYS A 12 -21.29 -7.44 -6.98
CA LYS A 12 -19.86 -7.65 -6.72
C LYS A 12 -19.63 -8.52 -5.49
N ILE A 13 -20.68 -9.04 -4.86
CA ILE A 13 -20.56 -10.00 -3.76
C ILE A 13 -19.97 -11.31 -4.29
N MET A 14 -18.96 -11.81 -3.60
CA MET A 14 -18.34 -13.10 -3.89
C MET A 14 -17.70 -13.66 -2.62
N GLU A 15 -17.45 -14.96 -2.62
CA GLU A 15 -16.77 -15.63 -1.51
C GLU A 15 -15.30 -15.19 -1.41
N VAL A 16 -14.74 -15.22 -0.19
CA VAL A 16 -13.39 -14.72 0.06
C VAL A 16 -12.33 -15.51 -0.73
N GLU A 17 -12.53 -16.82 -0.87
CA GLU A 17 -11.68 -17.72 -1.66
C GLU A 17 -11.65 -17.29 -3.13
N GLU A 18 -12.82 -17.01 -3.71
CA GLU A 18 -12.96 -16.58 -5.09
C GLU A 18 -12.33 -15.20 -5.31
N ALA A 19 -12.54 -14.26 -4.37
CA ALA A 19 -11.95 -12.93 -4.43
C ALA A 19 -10.42 -12.99 -4.48
N VAL A 20 -9.80 -13.75 -3.57
CA VAL A 20 -8.33 -13.91 -3.56
C VAL A 20 -7.87 -14.61 -4.83
N LYS A 21 -8.58 -15.65 -5.28
CA LYS A 21 -8.22 -16.40 -6.48
C LYS A 21 -8.26 -15.54 -7.75
N LYS A 22 -9.26 -14.66 -7.84
CA LYS A 22 -9.52 -13.80 -8.99
C LYS A 22 -8.58 -12.60 -9.05
N PHE A 23 -8.32 -11.95 -7.92
CA PHE A 23 -7.61 -10.66 -7.91
C PHE A 23 -6.16 -10.74 -7.45
N ILE A 24 -5.75 -11.78 -6.70
CA ILE A 24 -4.42 -11.83 -6.10
C ILE A 24 -3.59 -12.94 -6.72
N SER A 25 -2.71 -12.57 -7.65
CA SER A 25 -1.69 -13.46 -8.22
C SER A 25 -0.39 -13.45 -7.42
N ASN A 26 0.49 -14.40 -7.69
CA ASN A 26 1.88 -14.30 -7.23
C ASN A 26 2.53 -13.05 -7.83
N GLY A 27 3.35 -12.34 -7.04
CA GLY A 27 3.96 -11.09 -7.49
C GLY A 27 3.03 -9.87 -7.50
N CYS A 28 1.81 -9.99 -6.96
CA CYS A 28 0.83 -8.91 -6.92
C CYS A 28 1.27 -7.76 -5.99
N HIS A 29 1.02 -6.54 -6.43
CA HIS A 29 1.22 -5.30 -5.69
C HIS A 29 -0.06 -4.94 -4.93
N ILE A 30 -0.02 -5.05 -3.60
CA ILE A 30 -1.21 -4.92 -2.73
C ILE A 30 -1.09 -3.67 -1.86
N GLY A 31 -2.09 -2.80 -1.93
CA GLY A 31 -2.31 -1.73 -0.97
C GLY A 31 -3.16 -2.22 0.20
N LEU A 32 -2.59 -2.22 1.40
CA LEU A 32 -3.26 -2.67 2.62
C LEU A 32 -4.00 -1.52 3.30
N GLY A 33 -5.29 -1.73 3.57
CA GLY A 33 -6.12 -0.88 4.42
C GLY A 33 -5.84 -1.05 5.91
N GLY A 34 -6.52 -0.29 6.75
CA GLY A 34 -6.34 -0.37 8.20
C GLY A 34 -5.13 0.40 8.72
N PHE A 35 -5.00 0.43 10.04
CA PHE A 35 -3.96 1.17 10.75
C PHE A 35 -3.64 0.51 12.10
N THR A 36 -2.38 0.13 12.31
CA THR A 36 -1.87 -0.53 13.54
C THR A 36 -2.74 -1.70 14.01
N VAL A 37 -3.65 -1.50 14.96
CA VAL A 37 -4.52 -2.55 15.51
C VAL A 37 -5.96 -2.48 14.99
N GLN A 38 -6.22 -1.62 14.00
CA GLN A 38 -7.56 -1.24 13.59
C GLN A 38 -7.87 -1.61 12.14
N ARG A 39 -8.98 -2.33 11.97
CA ARG A 39 -9.68 -2.53 10.69
C ARG A 39 -8.84 -3.17 9.58
N HIS A 40 -7.96 -4.09 9.96
CA HIS A 40 -7.23 -4.90 9.00
C HIS A 40 -8.15 -5.94 8.32
N PRO A 41 -8.00 -6.18 7.01
CA PRO A 41 -8.80 -7.17 6.27
C PRO A 41 -8.35 -8.60 6.53
N MET A 42 -8.34 -9.03 7.80
CA MET A 42 -7.70 -10.27 8.26
C MET A 42 -8.20 -11.53 7.59
N GLU A 43 -9.46 -11.58 7.15
CA GLU A 43 -9.99 -12.76 6.46
C GLU A 43 -9.36 -12.93 5.07
N LEU A 44 -9.21 -11.84 4.31
CA LEU A 44 -8.46 -11.85 3.05
C LEU A 44 -6.99 -12.21 3.29
N ILE A 45 -6.38 -11.69 4.36
CA ILE A 45 -4.99 -12.01 4.71
C ILE A 45 -4.78 -13.51 4.94
N ARG A 46 -5.67 -14.14 5.72
CA ARG A 46 -5.62 -15.58 5.99
C ARG A 46 -5.85 -16.41 4.73
N GLU A 47 -6.77 -15.99 3.87
CA GLU A 47 -7.04 -16.66 2.59
C GLU A 47 -5.83 -16.57 1.64
N ILE A 48 -5.16 -15.41 1.56
CA ILE A 48 -3.92 -15.24 0.78
C ILE A 48 -2.85 -16.26 1.23
N ILE A 49 -2.72 -16.47 2.54
CA ILE A 49 -1.80 -17.46 3.13
C ILE A 49 -2.24 -18.88 2.76
N ARG A 50 -3.53 -19.20 2.90
CA ARG A 50 -4.14 -20.51 2.59
C ARG A 50 -3.91 -20.92 1.13
N GLN A 51 -4.10 -19.99 0.20
CA GLN A 51 -3.82 -20.20 -1.23
C GLN A 51 -2.33 -20.14 -1.60
N ARG A 52 -1.45 -19.98 -0.60
CA ARG A 52 0.00 -19.92 -0.76
C ARG A 52 0.45 -18.90 -1.82
N ARG A 53 -0.15 -17.70 -1.81
CA ARG A 53 0.33 -16.61 -2.66
C ARG A 53 1.74 -16.20 -2.22
N ARG A 54 2.61 -15.91 -3.19
CA ARG A 54 4.04 -15.66 -2.97
C ARG A 54 4.52 -14.44 -3.73
N ASN A 55 5.66 -13.94 -3.31
CA ASN A 55 6.36 -12.82 -3.92
C ASN A 55 5.56 -11.51 -3.91
N LEU A 56 4.66 -11.34 -2.94
CA LEU A 56 3.79 -10.17 -2.85
C LEU A 56 4.60 -8.90 -2.53
N VAL A 57 4.13 -7.78 -3.07
CA VAL A 57 4.66 -6.44 -2.75
C VAL A 57 3.60 -5.69 -1.96
N LEU A 58 3.90 -5.35 -0.72
CA LEU A 58 2.95 -4.69 0.18
C LEU A 58 3.22 -3.18 0.25
N TYR A 59 2.14 -2.40 0.16
CA TYR A 59 2.13 -0.95 0.34
C TYR A 59 1.18 -0.59 1.48
N GLY A 60 1.61 0.32 2.34
CA GLY A 60 0.80 0.78 3.47
C GLY A 60 1.39 2.02 4.13
N CYS A 61 0.74 2.49 5.19
CA CYS A 61 1.23 3.60 6.00
C CYS A 61 1.80 3.05 7.30
N SER A 62 0.92 2.71 8.24
CA SER A 62 1.24 1.98 9.48
C SER A 62 0.47 0.68 9.48
N GLN A 63 1.12 -0.45 9.21
CA GLN A 63 0.49 -1.77 9.28
C GLN A 63 0.91 -2.47 10.56
N GLY A 64 0.32 -3.63 10.83
CA GLY A 64 0.55 -4.38 12.05
C GLY A 64 0.53 -5.87 11.75
N ILE A 65 -0.34 -6.58 12.47
CA ILE A 65 -0.47 -8.03 12.39
C ILE A 65 -0.71 -8.55 10.98
N ASP A 66 -1.40 -7.80 10.14
CA ASP A 66 -1.74 -8.15 8.77
C ASP A 66 -0.49 -8.34 7.89
N ALA A 67 0.43 -7.37 7.92
CA ALA A 67 1.71 -7.47 7.22
C ALA A 67 2.62 -8.51 7.88
N ASP A 68 2.65 -8.57 9.21
CA ASP A 68 3.54 -9.46 9.95
C ASP A 68 3.26 -10.94 9.69
N ILE A 69 1.98 -11.36 9.69
CA ILE A 69 1.65 -12.78 9.41
C ILE A 69 1.88 -13.16 7.95
N LEU A 70 1.72 -12.23 7.00
CA LEU A 70 2.08 -12.47 5.60
C LEU A 70 3.58 -12.69 5.43
N ILE A 71 4.40 -11.90 6.15
CA ILE A 71 5.85 -12.06 6.19
C ILE A 71 6.21 -13.40 6.83
N GLY A 72 5.64 -13.71 8.00
CA GLY A 72 5.88 -14.98 8.70
C GLY A 72 5.48 -16.22 7.89
N ALA A 73 4.45 -16.11 7.06
CA ALA A 73 4.01 -17.17 6.14
C ALA A 73 4.83 -17.26 4.84
N GLY A 74 5.86 -16.43 4.66
CA GLY A 74 6.71 -16.40 3.47
C GLY A 74 6.01 -15.87 2.21
N CYS A 75 4.94 -15.08 2.37
CA CYS A 75 4.16 -14.56 1.23
C CYS A 75 4.81 -13.33 0.58
N VAL A 76 5.60 -12.57 1.35
CA VAL A 76 6.06 -11.22 1.00
C VAL A 76 7.47 -11.25 0.41
N LYS A 77 7.67 -10.53 -0.68
CA LYS A 77 8.99 -10.23 -1.27
C LYS A 77 9.45 -8.82 -0.91
N ARG A 78 8.54 -7.85 -0.91
CA ARG A 78 8.86 -6.44 -0.67
C ARG A 78 7.78 -5.74 0.14
N ILE A 79 8.19 -4.81 0.99
CA ILE A 79 7.31 -3.89 1.71
C ILE A 79 7.75 -2.44 1.50
N GLU A 80 6.79 -1.54 1.29
CA GLU A 80 7.03 -0.10 1.24
C GLU A 80 6.02 0.61 2.16
N MET A 81 6.49 1.01 3.34
CA MET A 81 5.64 1.51 4.43
C MET A 81 6.36 2.54 5.30
N ALA A 82 5.66 3.09 6.29
CA ALA A 82 6.27 3.93 7.30
C ALA A 82 6.50 3.21 8.63
N TYR A 83 5.66 2.23 8.95
CA TYR A 83 5.68 1.54 10.22
C TYR A 83 5.02 0.15 10.11
N VAL A 84 5.56 -0.83 10.84
CA VAL A 84 4.99 -2.17 11.00
C VAL A 84 5.05 -2.57 12.48
N GLY A 85 3.90 -2.52 13.14
CA GLY A 85 3.76 -2.76 14.58
C GLY A 85 2.30 -2.67 15.04
N ASP A 86 2.01 -3.30 16.17
CA ASP A 86 0.70 -3.33 16.82
C ASP A 86 0.80 -2.64 18.19
N GLU A 87 1.13 -1.35 18.23
CA GLU A 87 1.12 -0.59 19.48
C GLU A 87 -0.28 -0.59 20.13
N PRO A 88 -0.39 -0.84 21.45
CA PRO A 88 0.68 -1.00 22.46
C PRO A 88 1.17 -2.44 22.70
N PHE A 89 0.68 -3.43 21.95
CA PHE A 89 0.91 -4.86 22.24
C PHE A 89 2.29 -5.35 21.80
N VAL A 90 2.65 -5.14 20.53
CA VAL A 90 3.90 -5.67 19.96
C VAL A 90 4.46 -4.69 18.93
N SER A 91 5.61 -4.09 19.24
CA SER A 91 6.30 -3.16 18.34
C SER A 91 7.82 -3.26 18.49
N PRO A 92 8.60 -3.38 17.40
CA PRO A 92 8.14 -3.64 16.03
C PRO A 92 7.62 -5.08 15.89
N SER A 93 6.79 -5.35 14.88
CA SER A 93 6.26 -6.70 14.65
C SER A 93 7.40 -7.73 14.44
N PRO A 94 7.30 -8.93 15.03
CA PRO A 94 8.43 -9.83 15.20
C PRO A 94 8.87 -10.50 13.90
N ASN A 95 7.95 -10.88 13.01
CA ASN A 95 8.32 -11.47 11.72
C ASN A 95 8.90 -10.40 10.78
N PHE A 96 8.35 -9.17 10.81
CA PHE A 96 8.91 -8.04 10.07
C PHE A 96 10.35 -7.74 10.48
N ARG A 97 10.59 -7.55 11.79
CA ARG A 97 11.94 -7.31 12.33
C ARG A 97 12.92 -8.40 11.90
N ARG A 98 12.56 -9.67 12.14
CA ARG A 98 13.40 -10.81 11.75
C ARG A 98 13.70 -10.79 10.25
N ALA A 99 12.70 -10.55 9.41
CA ALA A 99 12.88 -10.55 7.95
C ALA A 99 13.77 -9.40 7.44
N VAL A 100 13.72 -8.23 8.09
CA VAL A 100 14.60 -7.09 7.78
C VAL A 100 16.03 -7.35 8.26
N GLU A 101 16.21 -7.83 9.49
CA GLU A 101 17.52 -8.15 10.08
C GLU A 101 18.24 -9.25 9.29
N GLU A 102 17.51 -10.30 8.87
CA GLU A 102 18.01 -11.39 8.04
C GLU A 102 18.11 -11.03 6.55
N ARG A 103 17.58 -9.86 6.14
CA ARG A 103 17.49 -9.42 4.74
C ARG A 103 16.78 -10.42 3.82
N SER A 104 15.78 -11.12 4.35
CA SER A 104 14.98 -12.10 3.59
C SER A 104 13.86 -11.45 2.77
N ILE A 105 13.52 -10.18 3.06
CA ILE A 105 12.63 -9.36 2.24
C ILE A 105 13.30 -8.04 1.84
N GLU A 106 12.75 -7.39 0.82
CA GLU A 106 13.07 -6.02 0.45
C GLU A 106 12.21 -5.05 1.27
N TRP A 107 12.75 -3.92 1.72
CA TRP A 107 11.97 -2.89 2.41
C TRP A 107 12.37 -1.49 1.95
N GLU A 108 11.41 -0.57 1.95
CA GLU A 108 11.66 0.87 1.77
C GLU A 108 10.80 1.69 2.72
N ASP A 109 11.45 2.54 3.51
CA ASP A 109 10.79 3.37 4.52
C ASP A 109 10.38 4.73 3.97
N TYR A 110 9.14 5.15 4.20
CA TYR A 110 8.66 6.51 4.00
C TYR A 110 8.19 7.08 5.34
N SER A 111 8.15 8.41 5.51
CA SER A 111 7.45 8.93 6.69
C SER A 111 5.96 8.57 6.58
N ASN A 112 5.24 8.54 7.70
CA ASN A 112 3.81 8.22 7.70
C ASN A 112 3.01 9.09 6.72
N PHE A 113 3.27 10.40 6.74
CA PHE A 113 2.64 11.33 5.81
C PHE A 113 3.16 11.17 4.38
N GLY A 114 4.46 10.90 4.20
CA GLY A 114 5.03 10.60 2.88
C GLY A 114 4.39 9.39 2.23
N ALA A 115 4.23 8.28 2.96
CA ALA A 115 3.54 7.07 2.49
C ALA A 115 2.10 7.36 2.10
N THR A 116 1.35 8.11 2.92
CA THR A 116 -0.02 8.51 2.64
C THR A 116 -0.12 9.33 1.35
N LEU A 117 0.76 10.33 1.19
CA LEU A 117 0.79 11.18 0.00
C LEU A 117 1.08 10.41 -1.29
N ARG A 118 1.76 9.27 -1.23
CA ARG A 118 1.92 8.40 -2.41
C ARG A 118 0.60 7.79 -2.87
N PHE A 119 -0.27 7.39 -1.94
CA PHE A 119 -1.62 6.94 -2.27
C PHE A 119 -2.49 8.08 -2.79
N VAL A 120 -2.41 9.26 -2.16
CA VAL A 120 -3.11 10.47 -2.65
C VAL A 120 -2.69 10.80 -4.09
N ALA A 121 -1.39 10.80 -4.38
CA ALA A 121 -0.85 11.05 -5.71
C ALA A 121 -1.48 10.10 -6.75
N GLY A 122 -1.54 8.80 -6.42
CA GLY A 122 -2.14 7.83 -7.30
C GLY A 122 -3.64 8.04 -7.49
N ALA A 123 -4.39 8.34 -6.42
CA ALA A 123 -5.84 8.54 -6.48
C ALA A 123 -6.21 9.74 -7.35
N LEU A 124 -5.43 10.81 -7.23
CA LEU A 124 -5.52 12.00 -8.07
C LEU A 124 -5.07 11.76 -9.52
N GLY A 125 -4.38 10.64 -9.80
CA GLY A 125 -3.83 10.33 -11.12
C GLY A 125 -2.57 11.12 -11.47
N VAL A 126 -1.92 11.77 -10.49
CA VAL A 126 -0.68 12.55 -10.68
C VAL A 126 0.56 11.68 -10.44
N PRO A 127 1.71 12.01 -11.02
CA PRO A 127 2.92 11.18 -10.90
C PRO A 127 3.60 11.26 -9.52
N PHE A 128 3.37 12.33 -8.75
CA PHE A 128 4.00 12.55 -7.45
C PHE A 128 3.19 13.53 -6.59
N MET A 129 3.53 13.60 -5.30
CA MET A 129 3.07 14.66 -4.39
C MET A 129 4.26 15.35 -3.71
N PRO A 130 4.23 16.69 -3.54
CA PRO A 130 5.23 17.42 -2.77
C PRO A 130 4.98 17.29 -1.26
N THR A 131 6.05 17.32 -0.47
CA THR A 131 5.98 17.29 1.00
C THR A 131 7.24 17.85 1.64
N LYS A 132 7.10 18.48 2.80
CA LYS A 132 8.23 18.75 3.71
C LYS A 132 8.53 17.55 4.62
N SER A 133 7.62 16.58 4.69
CA SER A 133 7.82 15.36 5.48
C SER A 133 9.04 14.61 4.95
N MET A 134 9.89 14.13 5.85
CA MET A 134 11.22 13.54 5.61
C MET A 134 12.38 14.53 5.43
N LEU A 135 12.14 15.81 5.10
CA LEU A 135 13.26 16.77 5.04
C LEU A 135 13.92 16.91 6.41
N GLY A 136 15.25 17.01 6.41
CA GLY A 136 16.03 17.07 7.65
C GLY A 136 16.27 15.73 8.35
N SER A 137 15.78 14.61 7.79
CA SER A 137 16.08 13.27 8.31
C SER A 137 16.89 12.44 7.32
N ASP A 138 17.43 11.33 7.83
CA ASP A 138 18.14 10.34 7.04
C ASP A 138 17.27 9.67 5.97
N MET A 139 15.95 9.84 5.99
CA MET A 139 15.07 9.27 4.97
C MET A 139 15.34 9.84 3.57
N ILE A 140 15.92 11.04 3.49
CA ILE A 140 16.36 11.65 2.23
C ILE A 140 17.56 10.92 1.62
N THR A 141 18.49 10.45 2.46
CA THR A 141 19.82 9.97 2.04
C THR A 141 19.99 8.46 2.19
N LYS A 142 19.27 7.83 3.13
CA LYS A 142 19.27 6.39 3.44
C LYS A 142 18.02 5.73 2.86
N TRP A 143 18.23 4.95 1.82
CA TRP A 143 17.15 4.24 1.11
C TRP A 143 17.33 2.74 1.36
N GLY A 144 16.27 2.07 1.82
CA GLY A 144 16.25 0.61 2.00
C GLY A 144 16.48 -0.09 0.65
N ILE A 145 15.91 0.46 -0.43
CA ILE A 145 16.23 0.05 -1.80
C ILE A 145 17.05 1.15 -2.47
N SER A 146 18.37 0.99 -2.41
CA SER A 146 19.32 1.95 -2.98
C SER A 146 19.05 2.26 -4.47
N SER A 147 19.46 3.44 -4.91
CA SER A 147 19.37 3.85 -6.32
C SER A 147 20.01 2.81 -7.28
N ARG A 148 21.11 2.18 -6.88
CA ARG A 148 21.77 1.11 -7.66
C ARG A 148 20.91 -0.15 -7.72
N SER A 149 20.30 -0.54 -6.60
CA SER A 149 19.40 -1.68 -6.51
C SER A 149 18.17 -1.46 -7.39
N ARG A 150 17.54 -0.27 -7.33
CA ARG A 150 16.39 0.11 -8.18
C ARG A 150 16.68 -0.03 -9.67
N LYS A 151 17.85 0.41 -10.15
CA LYS A 151 18.25 0.28 -11.57
C LYS A 151 18.43 -1.17 -12.04
N ARG A 152 18.84 -2.07 -11.15
CA ARG A 152 19.06 -3.49 -11.47
C ARG A 152 17.78 -4.32 -11.46
N ARG A 153 16.77 -3.85 -10.72
CA ARG A 153 15.47 -4.53 -10.60
C ARG A 153 14.68 -4.33 -11.88
N LYS A 154 14.09 -5.42 -12.37
CA LYS A 154 13.24 -5.44 -13.58
C LYS A 154 11.77 -5.19 -13.28
N ASP A 155 11.42 -4.83 -12.05
CA ASP A 155 10.03 -4.56 -11.67
C ASP A 155 9.63 -3.16 -12.14
N PRO A 156 8.81 -3.03 -13.21
CA PRO A 156 8.46 -1.73 -13.78
C PRO A 156 7.61 -0.88 -12.83
N ARG A 157 7.00 -1.51 -11.80
CA ARG A 157 6.13 -0.87 -10.82
C ARG A 157 6.90 -0.29 -9.63
N LEU A 158 8.20 -0.60 -9.52
CA LEU A 158 9.08 0.04 -8.55
C LEU A 158 9.52 1.41 -9.07
N ALA A 159 9.22 2.47 -8.31
CA ALA A 159 9.64 3.82 -8.69
C ALA A 159 11.17 3.92 -8.89
N LYS A 160 11.59 4.59 -9.97
CA LYS A 160 13.02 4.74 -10.34
C LYS A 160 13.84 5.45 -9.25
N LYS A 161 13.21 6.35 -8.50
CA LYS A 161 13.76 7.02 -7.31
C LYS A 161 12.77 6.86 -6.15
N LYS A 162 13.27 6.75 -4.93
CA LYS A 162 12.45 6.80 -3.71
C LYS A 162 11.77 8.16 -3.56
N LEU A 163 12.56 9.22 -3.75
CA LEU A 163 12.11 10.61 -3.71
C LEU A 163 13.08 11.49 -4.52
N ALA A 164 12.67 12.74 -4.76
CA ALA A 164 13.54 13.80 -5.28
C ALA A 164 13.35 15.07 -4.43
N VAL A 165 14.39 15.86 -4.24
CA VAL A 165 14.27 17.18 -3.58
C VAL A 165 14.45 18.25 -4.66
N ILE A 166 13.53 19.21 -4.69
CA ILE A 166 13.57 20.36 -5.60
C ILE A 166 13.37 21.65 -4.81
N ASP A 167 13.74 22.77 -5.42
CA ASP A 167 13.34 24.09 -4.93
C ASP A 167 11.97 24.45 -5.52
N CYS A 168 11.05 24.89 -4.68
CA CYS A 168 9.69 25.27 -5.07
C CYS A 168 9.76 26.45 -6.05
N PRO A 169 9.16 26.38 -7.24
CA PRO A 169 9.28 27.45 -8.23
C PRO A 169 8.54 28.74 -7.83
N PHE A 170 7.64 28.67 -6.83
CA PHE A 170 6.87 29.83 -6.35
C PHE A 170 7.49 30.51 -5.13
N THR A 171 8.21 29.76 -4.29
CA THR A 171 8.69 30.25 -2.98
C THR A 171 10.20 30.10 -2.79
N GLY A 172 10.89 29.35 -3.65
CA GLY A 172 12.29 28.97 -3.49
C GLY A 172 12.56 27.96 -2.37
N GLU A 173 11.56 27.57 -1.59
CA GLU A 173 11.74 26.62 -0.49
C GLU A 173 12.02 25.20 -0.99
N LYS A 174 12.86 24.45 -0.26
CA LYS A 174 13.09 23.04 -0.55
C LYS A 174 11.86 22.20 -0.21
N VAL A 175 11.47 21.33 -1.15
CA VAL A 175 10.40 20.33 -0.99
C VAL A 175 10.88 18.96 -1.49
N ALA A 176 10.45 17.89 -0.81
CA ALA A 176 10.61 16.52 -1.31
C ALA A 176 9.41 16.12 -2.17
N LEU A 177 9.64 15.38 -3.22
CA LEU A 177 8.63 14.79 -4.10
C LEU A 177 8.60 13.29 -3.89
N VAL A 178 7.45 12.74 -3.49
CA VAL A 178 7.23 11.30 -3.37
C VAL A 178 6.46 10.76 -4.58
N PRO A 179 6.92 9.66 -5.21
CA PRO A 179 6.27 9.10 -6.40
C PRO A 179 4.96 8.41 -6.04
N ALA A 180 3.97 8.51 -6.94
CA ALA A 180 2.69 7.84 -6.75
C ALA A 180 2.83 6.34 -6.51
N CYS A 181 2.06 5.84 -5.55
CA CYS A 181 1.85 4.41 -5.34
C CYS A 181 0.61 3.98 -6.13
N LYS A 182 0.76 2.98 -7.00
CA LYS A 182 -0.31 2.40 -7.80
C LYS A 182 -0.30 0.88 -7.61
N PRO A 183 -0.89 0.37 -6.50
CA PRO A 183 -1.03 -1.07 -6.32
C PRO A 183 -1.98 -1.64 -7.37
N GLU A 184 -1.86 -2.93 -7.66
CA GLU A 184 -2.75 -3.66 -8.56
C GLU A 184 -4.08 -3.99 -7.88
N VAL A 185 -4.03 -4.22 -6.56
CA VAL A 185 -5.21 -4.49 -5.73
C VAL A 185 -5.09 -3.69 -4.44
N ALA A 186 -6.21 -3.15 -3.98
CA ALA A 186 -6.37 -2.59 -2.65
C ALA A 186 -7.30 -3.52 -1.86
N ILE A 187 -6.86 -3.94 -0.68
CA ILE A 187 -7.70 -4.70 0.24
C ILE A 187 -7.98 -3.85 1.48
N ILE A 188 -9.26 -3.63 1.76
CA ILE A 188 -9.75 -2.84 2.90
C ILE A 188 -10.83 -3.63 3.63
N HIS A 189 -11.00 -3.35 4.91
CA HIS A 189 -12.15 -3.83 5.67
C HIS A 189 -13.06 -2.65 5.99
N ALA A 190 -14.37 -2.87 5.94
CA ALA A 190 -15.38 -1.87 6.23
C ALA A 190 -16.57 -2.53 6.93
N GLN A 191 -17.29 -1.75 7.73
CA GLN A 191 -18.41 -2.24 8.52
C GLN A 191 -19.64 -2.54 7.66
N MET A 192 -19.80 -1.84 6.54
CA MET A 192 -20.94 -2.03 5.64
C MET A 192 -20.52 -1.91 4.18
N CYS A 193 -21.06 -2.78 3.34
CA CYS A 193 -20.99 -2.69 1.89
C CYS A 193 -22.37 -3.03 1.28
N GLY A 194 -22.70 -2.39 0.16
CA GLY A 194 -23.82 -2.79 -0.69
C GLY A 194 -23.32 -3.63 -1.87
N GLY A 195 -24.18 -4.49 -2.45
CA GLY A 195 -23.79 -5.42 -3.51
C GLY A 195 -23.15 -4.78 -4.75
N LYS A 196 -23.51 -3.52 -5.06
CA LYS A 196 -22.92 -2.75 -6.18
C LYS A 196 -21.52 -2.18 -5.89
N GLY A 197 -21.00 -2.36 -4.68
CA GLY A 197 -19.68 -1.91 -4.25
C GLY A 197 -19.67 -0.54 -3.56
N THR A 198 -20.81 -0.02 -3.12
CA THR A 198 -20.84 1.14 -2.20
C THR A 198 -20.33 0.69 -0.85
N VAL A 199 -19.33 1.37 -0.29
CA VAL A 199 -18.68 1.00 0.97
C VAL A 199 -18.88 2.13 1.99
N ARG A 200 -19.19 1.76 3.24
CA ARG A 200 -19.26 2.69 4.36
C ARG A 200 -18.28 2.27 5.45
N ILE A 201 -17.31 3.13 5.70
CA ILE A 201 -16.38 3.02 6.82
C ILE A 201 -16.91 3.90 7.95
N LEU A 202 -17.14 3.30 9.11
CA LEU A 202 -17.47 4.03 10.34
C LEU A 202 -16.18 4.40 11.07
N GLY A 203 -16.12 5.62 11.60
CA GLY A 203 -14.95 6.14 12.29
C GLY A 203 -13.86 6.65 11.34
N GLN A 204 -12.60 6.55 11.77
CA GLN A 204 -11.45 7.06 11.00
C GLN A 204 -11.23 6.26 9.72
N THR A 205 -11.14 6.92 8.56
CA THR A 205 -10.92 6.27 7.26
C THR A 205 -9.47 5.89 7.01
N PHE A 206 -8.51 6.53 7.68
CA PHE A 206 -7.07 6.37 7.43
C PHE A 206 -6.74 6.59 5.95
N ALA A 207 -5.78 5.85 5.39
CA ALA A 207 -5.48 5.91 3.96
C ALA A 207 -6.42 5.02 3.11
N ASP A 208 -7.46 4.43 3.69
CA ASP A 208 -8.35 3.48 2.99
C ASP A 208 -9.23 4.19 1.96
N GLU A 209 -9.47 5.49 2.12
CA GLU A 209 -10.26 6.27 1.16
C GLU A 209 -9.54 6.45 -0.19
N PHE A 210 -8.22 6.59 -0.17
CA PHE A 210 -7.43 6.81 -1.39
C PHE A 210 -7.16 5.52 -2.16
N LYS A 211 -7.10 4.37 -1.47
CA LYS A 211 -6.65 3.10 -2.08
C LYS A 211 -7.60 2.56 -3.16
N PRO A 212 -8.94 2.56 -2.98
CA PRO A 212 -9.88 2.10 -4.01
C PRO A 212 -9.96 3.02 -5.23
N GLU A 213 -9.72 4.32 -5.06
CA GLU A 213 -9.77 5.28 -6.18
C GLU A 213 -8.62 5.05 -7.19
N LEU A 214 -7.52 4.46 -6.74
CA LEU A 214 -6.37 4.08 -7.58
C LEU A 214 -6.73 3.13 -8.72
N LEU A 215 -7.70 2.25 -8.48
CA LEU A 215 -8.04 1.15 -9.39
C LEU A 215 -9.12 1.50 -10.40
N LYS A 216 -9.80 2.65 -10.22
CA LYS A 216 -10.88 3.09 -11.11
C LYS A 216 -10.39 3.85 -12.35
N ARG A 217 -9.10 4.21 -12.40
CA ARG A 217 -8.53 5.15 -13.38
C ARG A 217 -7.38 4.56 -14.23
N SER A 218 -7.18 3.24 -14.20
CA SER A 218 -6.19 2.52 -15.00
C SER A 218 -6.81 1.82 -16.19
#